data_AF-A0A932LR40-F1
#
_entry.id   AF-A0A932LR40-F1
#
_cell.length_a   1.000
_cell.length_b   1.000
_cell.length_c   1.000
_cell.angle_alpha   90.00
_cell.angle_beta   90.00
_cell.angle_gamma   90.00
#
_symmetry.space_group_name_H-M   'P 1'
#
loop_
_entity.id
_entity.type
_entity.pdbx_description
1 polymer ?
#
loop_
_entity_poly.entity_id
_entity_poly.type
_entity_poly.pdbx_seq_one_letter_code
_entity_poly.pdbx_strand_id
1 'polypeptide(L)' 'MKVLVSVVSLEEARAVVELGADIIDVKNPAEGSLGAQPPTVIQQIAEFVSPRGLPVSVTLGDL' A
#
# COMPACT_ATOMS: atom_id res chain seq x y z
N MET A 1 -7.45 5.39 17.47
CA MET A 1 -7.53 5.84 16.07
C MET A 1 -6.50 5.07 15.28
N LYS A 2 -6.77 4.65 14.04
CA LYS A 2 -5.77 4.00 13.17
C LYS A 2 -5.36 4.96 12.05
N VAL A 3 -4.10 4.90 11.63
CA VAL A 3 -3.51 5.68 10.55
C VAL A 3 -3.32 4.78 9.33
N LEU A 4 -4.01 5.11 8.23
CA LEU A 4 -3.81 4.50 6.92
C LEU A 4 -2.97 5.44 6.08
N VAL A 5 -1.94 4.90 5.42
CA VAL A 5 -1.07 5.68 4.54
C VAL A 5 -1.01 5.02 3.17
N SER A 6 -1.34 5.81 2.15
CA SER A 6 -1.26 5.36 0.77
C SER A 6 0.17 5.43 0.25
N VAL A 7 0.62 4.37 -0.42
CA VAL A 7 1.93 4.23 -1.05
C VAL A 7 1.76 3.79 -2.50
N VAL A 8 2.72 4.18 -3.35
CA VAL A 8 2.78 3.78 -4.76
C VAL A 8 3.91 2.82 -5.07
N SER A 9 4.81 2.54 -4.11
CA SER A 9 5.99 1.72 -4.31
C SER A 9 6.43 0.96 -3.05
N LEU A 10 7.29 -0.04 -3.23
CA LEU A 10 7.93 -0.77 -2.13
C LEU A 10 8.85 0.14 -1.30
N GLU A 11 9.47 1.14 -1.90
CA GLU A 11 10.35 2.08 -1.19
C GLU A 11 9.55 2.94 -0.21
N GLU A 12 8.42 3.48 -0.65
CA GLU A 12 7.50 4.19 0.24
C GLU A 12 6.98 3.27 1.33
N ALA A 13 6.52 2.05 0.98
CA ALA A 13 6.04 1.08 1.96
C ALA A 13 7.06 0.80 3.07
N ARG A 14 8.35 0.69 2.74
CA ARG A 14 9.43 0.56 3.74
C ARG A 14 9.48 1.76 4.67
N ALA A 15 9.51 2.97 4.11
CA ALA A 15 9.56 4.19 4.89
C ALA A 15 8.35 4.31 5.83
N VAL A 16 7.13 4.04 5.36
CA VAL A 16 5.95 4.24 6.21
C VAL A 16 5.81 3.18 7.29
N VAL A 17 6.25 1.95 7.03
CA VAL A 17 6.31 0.89 8.05
C VAL A 17 7.25 1.30 9.19
N GLU A 18 8.39 1.92 8.89
CA GLU A 18 9.33 2.41 9.91
C GLU A 18 8.78 3.60 10.71
N LEU A 19 7.90 4.40 10.11
CA LEU A 19 7.24 5.54 10.74
C LEU A 19 5.97 5.17 11.55
N GLY A 20 5.59 3.89 11.56
CA GLY A 20 4.52 3.38 12.43
C GLY A 20 3.09 3.52 11.89
N ALA A 21 2.89 3.42 10.57
CA ALA A 21 1.54 3.32 10.01
C ALA A 21 0.81 2.03 10.45
N ASP A 22 -0.51 2.14 10.70
CA ASP A 22 -1.33 0.99 11.10
C ASP A 22 -1.83 0.17 9.90
N ILE A 23 -1.97 0.80 8.73
CA ILE A 23 -2.46 0.18 7.49
C ILE A 23 -1.65 0.74 6.32
N ILE A 24 -1.12 -0.16 5.49
CA ILE A 24 -0.44 0.20 4.25
C ILE A 24 -1.43 0.09 3.09
N ASP A 25 -1.73 1.20 2.43
CA ASP A 25 -2.69 1.26 1.33
C ASP A 25 -1.97 1.38 0.00
N VAL A 26 -2.11 0.39 -0.87
CA VAL A 26 -1.44 0.37 -2.17
C VAL A 26 -2.40 0.91 -3.23
N LYS A 27 -2.05 2.04 -3.83
CA LYS A 27 -2.84 2.69 -4.89
C LYS A 27 -1.98 3.28 -5.99
N ASN A 28 -2.62 3.62 -7.10
CA ASN A 28 -1.98 4.23 -8.27
C ASN A 28 -2.69 5.54 -8.65
N PRO A 29 -2.26 6.69 -8.10
CA PRO A 29 -2.85 7.99 -8.42
C PRO A 29 -2.81 8.36 -9.91
N ALA A 30 -1.90 7.75 -10.69
CA ALA A 30 -1.83 7.97 -12.14
C ALA A 30 -3.03 7.39 -12.90
N GLU A 31 -3.74 6.43 -12.30
CA GLU A 31 -4.97 5.83 -12.84
C GLU A 31 -6.25 6.42 -12.21
N GLY A 32 -6.13 7.48 -11.40
CA GLY A 32 -7.26 8.13 -10.72
C GLY A 32 -7.16 8.11 -9.19
N SER A 33 -8.20 8.59 -8.50
CA SER A 33 -8.17 8.75 -7.03
C SER A 33 -7.98 7.42 -6.29
N LEU A 34 -8.56 6.34 -6.81
CA LEU A 34 -8.43 4.96 -6.34
C LEU A 34 -7.87 4.05 -7.44
N GLY A 35 -7.02 4.58 -8.32
CA GLY A 35 -6.39 3.78 -9.39
C GLY A 35 -5.64 2.56 -8.86
N ALA A 36 -5.57 1.48 -9.63
CA ALA A 36 -5.00 0.20 -9.19
C ALA A 36 -3.50 0.10 -9.50
N GLN A 37 -2.72 -0.49 -8.61
CA GLN A 37 -1.34 -0.87 -8.95
C GLN A 37 -1.31 -2.21 -9.70
N PRO A 38 -0.28 -2.47 -10.53
CA PRO A 38 -0.06 -3.77 -11.11
C PRO A 38 0.05 -4.86 -10.03
N PRO A 39 -0.44 -6.10 -10.28
CA PRO A 39 -0.37 -7.19 -9.31
C PRO A 39 1.04 -7.47 -8.78
N THR A 40 2.07 -7.27 -9.61
CA THR A 40 3.48 -7.45 -9.21
C THR A 40 3.91 -6.46 -8.13
N VAL A 41 3.48 -5.20 -8.20
CA VAL A 41 3.78 -4.18 -7.18
C VAL A 41 3.03 -4.49 -5.89
N ILE A 42 1.75 -4.88 -6.00
CA ILE A 42 0.93 -5.30 -4.86
C ILE A 42 1.59 -6.48 -4.14
N GLN A 43 2.02 -7.51 -4.88
CA GLN A 43 2.69 -8.70 -4.32
C GLN A 43 3.98 -8.33 -3.58
N GLN A 44 4.85 -7.51 -4.20
CA GLN A 44 6.10 -7.07 -3.57
C GLN A 44 5.86 -6.33 -2.25
N ILE A 45 4.86 -5.46 -2.20
CA ILE A 45 4.51 -4.73 -0.97
C ILE A 45 3.91 -5.71 0.05
N ALA A 46 2.98 -6.58 -0.36
CA ALA A 46 2.34 -7.54 0.53
C ALA A 46 3.33 -8.53 1.16
N GLU A 47 4.28 -9.04 0.39
CA GLU A 47 5.35 -9.93 0.89
C GLU A 47 6.25 -9.23 1.92
N PHE A 48 6.50 -7.93 1.75
CA PHE A 48 7.26 -7.14 2.71
C PHE A 48 6.46 -6.82 3.98
N VAL A 49 5.19 -6.43 3.85
CA VAL A 49 4.36 -5.91 4.95
C VAL A 49 3.75 -7.04 5.79
N SER A 50 3.25 -8.11 5.18
CA SER A 50 2.48 -9.16 5.89
C SER A 50 3.27 -9.85 7.03
N PRO A 51 4.58 -10.16 6.90
CA PRO A 51 5.36 -10.74 8.00
C PRO A 51 5.46 -9.85 9.25
N ARG A 52 5.13 -8.56 9.12
CA ARG A 52 5.12 -7.58 10.23
C ARG A 52 3.76 -7.50 10.93
N GLY A 53 2.77 -8.28 10.49
CA GLY A 53 1.43 -8.29 11.06
C GLY A 53 0.58 -7.07 10.73
N LEU A 54 1.02 -6.22 9.78
CA LEU A 54 0.27 -5.06 9.33
C LEU A 54 -0.67 -5.45 8.17
N PRO A 55 -1.92 -4.95 8.16
CA PRO A 55 -2.83 -5.15 7.04
C PRO A 55 -2.37 -4.35 5.81
N VAL A 56 -2.61 -4.93 4.64
CA VAL A 56 -2.43 -4.28 3.33
C VAL A 56 -3.80 -4.02 2.72
N SER A 57 -4.10 -2.76 2.45
CA SER A 57 -5.24 -2.30 1.65
C SER A 57 -4.80 -2.14 0.21
N VAL A 58 -5.69 -2.40 -0.74
CA VAL A 58 -5.44 -2.28 -2.18
C VAL A 58 -6.67 -1.72 -2.87
N THR A 59 -6.46 -0.73 -3.72
CA THR A 59 -7.52 -0.20 -4.58
C THR A 59 -7.65 -1.04 -5.86
N LEU A 60 -8.88 -1.17 -6.37
CA LEU A 60 -9.20 -1.95 -7.58
C LEU A 60 -9.40 -1.06 -8.84
N GLY A 61 -9.20 0.25 -8.72
CA GLY A 61 -9.47 1.22 -9.77
C GLY A 61 -10.65 2.13 -9.44
N ASP A 62 -10.73 3.26 -10.15
CA ASP A 62 -11.93 4.10 -10.20
C ASP A 62 -12.94 3.45 -11.15
N LEU A 63 -13.94 2.74 -10.60
CA LEU A 63 -14.99 2.00 -11.34
C LEU A 63 -16.20 2.88 -11.70
#